data_AF-A0A976CGY4-F1
#
_entry.id   AF-A0A976CGY4-F1
#
_cell.length_a   1.000
_cell.length_b   1.000
_cell.length_c   1.000
_cell.angle_alpha   90.00
_cell.angle_beta   90.00
_cell.angle_gamma   90.00
#
_symmetry.space_group_name_H-M   'P 1'
#
loop_
_entity.id
_entity.type
_entity.pdbx_description
1 polymer ?
#
loop_
_entity_poly.entity_id
_entity_poly.type
_entity_poly.pdbx_seq_one_letter_code
_entity_poly.pdbx_strand_id
1 'polypeptide(L)'
;MVDLLARRPVDVDASTPAVDDIILPSGAEVVRTISVNATSGLRQIAVSSDGRKLFATAADGYIYAVNIDPEDKPTVPNSNPRKWGEQIGKVLTTTGAWGLAATPDPLKMVFTNGNPNTDGSGFGVLNAD
;
A
#
# COMPACT_ATOMS: atom_id res chain seq x y z
N MET A 1 42.32 -22.75 16.88
CA MET A 1 40.99 -23.30 17.16
C MET A 1 40.00 -22.38 16.47
N VAL A 2 39.37 -22.83 15.39
CA VAL A 2 38.37 -22.05 14.63
C VAL A 2 37.09 -22.85 14.74
N ASP A 3 36.05 -22.26 15.29
CA ASP A 3 34.75 -22.91 15.46
C ASP A 3 34.11 -23.12 14.07
N LEU A 4 34.04 -24.38 13.67
CA LEU A 4 33.61 -24.80 12.34
C LEU A 4 32.07 -24.89 12.23
N LEU A 5 31.32 -24.45 13.25
CA LEU A 5 29.86 -24.57 13.31
C LEU A 5 29.08 -23.36 12.74
N ALA A 6 29.76 -22.30 12.26
CA ALA A 6 29.11 -21.08 11.79
C ALA A 6 29.00 -20.93 10.26
N ARG A 7 29.13 -22.00 9.47
CA ARG A 7 28.79 -21.95 8.05
C ARG A 7 27.42 -22.59 7.83
N ARG A 8 26.37 -21.76 7.87
CA ARG A 8 25.08 -22.14 7.30
C ARG A 8 25.33 -22.42 5.81
N PRO A 9 25.04 -23.62 5.29
CA PRO A 9 25.17 -23.86 3.87
C PRO A 9 24.29 -22.83 3.14
N VAL A 10 24.89 -22.07 2.22
CA VAL A 10 24.12 -21.41 1.17
C VAL A 10 23.34 -22.52 0.50
N ASP A 11 22.04 -22.31 0.28
CA ASP A 11 21.21 -23.23 -0.47
C ASP A 11 21.77 -23.32 -1.90
N VAL A 12 22.68 -24.29 -2.11
CA VAL A 12 23.37 -24.57 -3.38
C VAL A 12 22.74 -25.78 -4.08
N ASP A 13 21.57 -26.20 -3.63
CA ASP A 13 20.85 -27.28 -4.28
C ASP A 13 20.33 -26.77 -5.63
N ALA A 14 20.97 -27.20 -6.72
CA ALA A 14 20.55 -26.90 -8.08
C ALA A 14 19.20 -27.57 -8.44
N SER A 15 18.67 -28.43 -7.56
CA SER A 15 17.32 -28.98 -7.66
C SER A 15 16.28 -28.17 -6.90
N THR A 16 16.69 -27.14 -6.13
CA THR A 16 15.77 -26.11 -5.66
C THR A 16 15.11 -25.50 -6.91
N PRO A 17 13.80 -25.66 -7.09
CA PRO A 17 13.13 -25.10 -8.25
C PRO A 17 13.44 -23.61 -8.27
N ALA A 18 13.82 -23.07 -9.43
CA ALA A 18 13.73 -21.63 -9.63
C ALA A 18 12.34 -21.22 -9.14
N VAL A 19 12.26 -20.14 -8.33
CA VAL A 19 10.98 -19.64 -7.79
C VAL A 19 9.94 -19.72 -8.90
N ASP A 20 8.92 -20.55 -8.72
CA ASP A 20 7.89 -20.72 -9.74
C ASP A 20 7.35 -19.33 -10.07
N ASP A 21 7.37 -18.98 -11.36
CA ASP A 21 6.72 -17.76 -11.82
C ASP A 21 5.28 -17.81 -11.30
N ILE A 22 4.83 -16.72 -10.68
CA ILE A 22 3.42 -16.58 -10.33
C ILE A 22 2.66 -16.57 -11.65
N ILE A 23 2.12 -17.72 -12.05
CA ILE A 23 1.23 -17.81 -13.20
C ILE A 23 -0.07 -17.12 -12.78
N LEU A 24 -0.17 -15.84 -13.14
CA LEU A 24 -1.42 -15.13 -13.01
C LEU A 24 -2.48 -15.88 -13.84
N PRO A 25 -3.72 -16.03 -13.35
CA PRO A 25 -4.77 -16.67 -14.14
C PRO A 25 -4.87 -16.00 -15.51
N SER A 26 -5.10 -16.80 -16.56
CA SER A 26 -5.28 -16.29 -17.92
C SER A 26 -6.31 -15.14 -17.91
N GLY A 27 -5.88 -13.92 -18.23
CA GLY A 27 -6.70 -12.71 -18.17
C GLY A 27 -6.30 -11.68 -17.10
N ALA A 28 -5.29 -11.95 -16.27
CA ALA A 28 -4.70 -10.91 -15.43
C ALA A 28 -3.91 -9.91 -16.28
N GLU A 29 -4.38 -8.66 -16.32
CA GLU A 29 -3.72 -7.57 -17.01
C GLU A 29 -3.59 -6.35 -16.08
N VAL A 30 -2.53 -5.57 -16.27
CA VAL A 30 -2.42 -4.25 -15.64
C VAL A 30 -3.38 -3.32 -16.39
N VAL A 31 -4.57 -3.12 -15.83
CA VAL A 31 -5.60 -2.27 -16.44
C VAL A 31 -5.29 -0.77 -16.30
N ARG A 32 -4.51 -0.39 -15.29
CA ARG A 32 -4.17 1.00 -14.98
C ARG A 32 -3.03 1.09 -13.96
N THR A 33 -2.16 2.08 -14.15
CA THR A 33 -1.23 2.56 -13.12
C THR A 33 -1.77 3.88 -12.57
N ILE A 34 -1.86 4.01 -11.25
CA ILE A 34 -2.19 5.27 -10.57
C ILE A 34 -0.92 5.79 -9.91
N SER A 35 -0.47 6.97 -10.33
CA SER A 35 0.72 7.60 -9.76
C SER A 35 0.39 8.21 -8.40
N VAL A 36 1.22 7.88 -7.40
CA VAL A 36 1.19 8.47 -6.06
C VAL A 36 2.55 9.12 -5.81
N ASN A 37 2.55 10.35 -5.30
CA ASN A 37 3.76 11.13 -5.06
C ASN A 37 4.41 10.76 -3.72
N ALA A 38 4.72 9.48 -3.55
CA ALA A 38 5.50 8.95 -2.44
C ALA A 38 6.99 9.15 -2.70
N THR A 39 7.74 9.61 -1.70
CA THR A 39 9.21 9.75 -1.79
C THR A 39 9.95 8.48 -1.35
N SER A 40 9.19 7.46 -0.93
CA SER A 40 9.68 6.13 -0.58
C SER A 40 8.65 5.06 -0.96
N GLY A 41 8.99 3.78 -0.77
CA GLY A 41 8.12 2.66 -1.15
C GLY A 41 6.77 2.69 -0.42
N LEU A 42 5.71 2.36 -1.17
CA LEU A 42 4.40 2.05 -0.59
C LEU A 42 4.49 0.75 0.22
N ARG A 43 3.71 0.65 1.28
CA ARG A 43 3.72 -0.48 2.23
C ARG A 43 2.43 -1.29 2.18
N GLN A 44 1.32 -0.67 2.52
CA GLN A 44 0.01 -1.32 2.54
C GLN A 44 -1.03 -0.46 1.83
N ILE A 45 -1.99 -1.10 1.18
CA ILE A 45 -3.13 -0.46 0.55
C ILE A 45 -4.44 -0.99 1.15
N ALA A 46 -5.46 -0.13 1.19
CA ALA A 46 -6.82 -0.51 1.53
C ALA A 46 -7.81 0.40 0.80
N VAL A 47 -9.01 -0.11 0.53
CA VAL A 47 -10.12 0.63 -0.07
C VAL A 47 -11.16 0.92 1.00
N SER A 48 -11.72 2.13 1.04
CA SER A 48 -12.84 2.46 1.94
C SER A 48 -14.03 1.52 1.71
N SER A 49 -14.86 1.29 2.73
CA SER A 49 -15.97 0.34 2.66
C SER A 49 -17.02 0.67 1.59
N ASP A 50 -17.09 1.93 1.14
CA ASP A 50 -17.94 2.39 0.04
C ASP A 50 -17.30 2.25 -1.35
N GLY A 51 -16.05 1.80 -1.44
CA GLY A 51 -15.33 1.62 -2.70
C GLY A 51 -14.86 2.90 -3.39
N ARG A 52 -14.96 4.06 -2.74
CA ARG A 52 -14.70 5.37 -3.39
C ARG A 52 -13.30 5.93 -3.18
N LYS A 53 -12.60 5.53 -2.13
CA LYS A 53 -11.24 6.01 -1.83
C LYS A 53 -10.28 4.83 -1.66
N LEU A 54 -9.14 4.91 -2.31
CA LEU A 54 -8.00 4.03 -2.06
C LEU A 54 -7.00 4.77 -1.18
N PHE A 55 -6.54 4.10 -0.14
CA PHE A 55 -5.53 4.61 0.76
C PHE A 55 -4.27 3.75 0.68
N ALA A 56 -3.11 4.39 0.81
CA ALA A 56 -1.81 3.71 0.82
C ALA A 56 -0.90 4.28 1.89
N THR A 57 -0.30 3.43 2.73
CA THR A 57 0.78 3.82 3.65
C THR A 57 2.12 3.81 2.91
N ALA A 58 3.04 4.67 3.31
CA ALA A 58 4.36 4.77 2.71
C ALA A 58 5.47 4.90 3.75
N ALA A 59 6.68 4.46 3.40
CA ALA A 59 7.85 4.53 4.29
C ALA A 59 8.34 5.96 4.56
N ASP A 60 7.86 6.95 3.81
CA ASP A 60 8.07 8.38 4.07
C ASP A 60 7.17 8.95 5.18
N GLY A 61 6.34 8.09 5.79
CA GLY A 61 5.48 8.42 6.91
C GLY A 61 4.13 9.01 6.52
N TYR A 62 3.78 9.04 5.24
CA TYR A 62 2.47 9.48 4.80
C TYR A 62 1.48 8.34 4.61
N ILE A 63 0.20 8.66 4.80
CA ILE A 63 -0.93 7.93 4.22
C ILE A 63 -1.44 8.76 3.04
N TYR A 64 -1.40 8.18 1.86
CA TYR A 64 -1.88 8.77 0.62
C TYR A 64 -3.33 8.39 0.37
N ALA A 65 -4.12 9.31 -0.19
CA ALA A 65 -5.49 9.07 -0.59
C ALA A 65 -5.64 9.30 -2.11
N VAL A 66 -6.32 8.37 -2.77
CA VAL A 66 -6.59 8.36 -4.21
C VAL A 66 -8.10 8.29 -4.40
N ASN A 67 -8.64 9.11 -5.30
CA ASN A 67 -10.03 8.99 -5.70
C ASN A 67 -10.18 7.80 -6.65
N ILE A 68 -11.01 6.83 -6.30
CA ILE A 68 -11.37 5.69 -7.15
C ILE A 68 -12.89 5.57 -7.34
N ASP A 69 -13.65 6.59 -6.96
CA ASP A 69 -15.11 6.62 -7.08
C ASP A 69 -15.52 6.39 -8.54
N PRO A 70 -16.21 5.27 -8.86
CA PRO A 70 -16.62 4.99 -10.22
C PRO A 70 -17.54 6.07 -10.82
N GLU A 71 -18.26 6.83 -9.98
CA GLU A 71 -19.12 7.93 -10.43
C GLU A 71 -18.31 9.16 -10.89
N ASP A 72 -17.06 9.29 -10.44
CA ASP A 72 -16.17 10.38 -10.83
C ASP A 72 -15.35 10.08 -12.10
N LYS A 73 -15.52 8.88 -12.69
CA LYS A 73 -14.80 8.45 -13.89
C LYS A 73 -15.08 9.39 -15.07
N PRO A 74 -14.05 9.94 -15.74
CA PRO A 74 -14.20 10.78 -16.91
C PRO A 74 -14.98 10.11 -18.04
N THR A 75 -16.00 10.80 -18.53
CA THR A 75 -16.72 10.45 -19.77
C THR A 75 -16.23 11.25 -20.98
N VAL A 76 -15.53 12.37 -20.73
CA VAL A 76 -14.97 13.24 -21.76
C VAL A 76 -13.45 13.01 -21.85
N PRO A 77 -12.89 12.75 -23.05
CA PRO A 77 -11.45 12.62 -23.23
C PRO A 77 -10.68 13.85 -22.72
N ASN A 78 -9.52 13.63 -22.10
CA ASN A 78 -8.61 14.68 -21.59
C ASN A 78 -9.21 15.63 -20.53
N SER A 79 -10.28 15.22 -19.84
CA SER A 79 -10.90 15.99 -18.77
C SER A 79 -11.05 15.13 -17.52
N ASN A 80 -10.43 15.51 -16.40
CA ASN A 80 -10.57 14.78 -15.13
C ASN A 80 -10.81 15.73 -13.94
N PRO A 81 -11.88 16.55 -13.97
CA PRO A 81 -12.10 17.58 -12.95
C PRO A 81 -12.36 16.99 -11.55
N ARG A 82 -12.82 15.74 -11.49
CA ARG A 82 -13.08 15.01 -10.25
C ARG A 82 -11.89 14.16 -9.80
N LYS A 83 -10.77 14.21 -10.53
CA LYS A 83 -9.51 13.54 -10.16
C LYS A 83 -9.62 12.02 -9.99
N TRP A 84 -10.51 11.37 -10.74
CA TRP A 84 -10.64 9.92 -10.68
C TRP A 84 -9.34 9.26 -11.14
N GLY A 85 -8.86 8.29 -10.35
CA GLY A 85 -7.57 7.65 -10.57
C GLY A 85 -6.37 8.55 -10.29
N GLU A 86 -6.53 9.58 -9.44
CA GLU A 86 -5.44 10.48 -9.04
C GLU A 86 -5.35 10.59 -7.51
N GLN A 87 -4.14 10.90 -7.02
CA GLN A 87 -3.94 11.28 -5.63
C GLN A 87 -4.70 12.58 -5.31
N ILE A 88 -5.59 12.52 -4.33
CA ILE A 88 -6.40 13.66 -3.88
C ILE A 88 -5.90 14.27 -2.56
N GLY A 89 -5.05 13.56 -1.83
CA GLY A 89 -4.50 14.06 -0.57
C GLY A 89 -3.45 13.15 0.04
N LYS A 90 -2.82 13.64 1.11
CA LYS A 90 -1.96 12.84 1.99
C LYS A 90 -1.95 13.39 3.41
N VAL A 91 -1.76 12.51 4.37
CA VAL A 91 -1.68 12.86 5.80
C VAL A 91 -0.36 12.35 6.36
N LEU A 92 0.39 13.23 7.03
CA LEU A 92 1.61 12.85 7.74
C LEU A 92 1.24 12.11 9.02
N THR A 93 1.85 10.96 9.24
CA THR A 93 1.78 10.24 10.52
C THR A 93 3.09 10.48 11.27
N THR A 94 3.00 11.06 12.47
CA THR A 94 4.15 11.50 13.26
C THR A 94 5.13 10.39 13.64
N THR A 95 4.68 9.13 13.60
CA THR A 95 5.47 7.93 13.92
C THR A 95 5.53 6.94 12.76
N GLY A 96 5.26 7.41 11.53
CA GLY A 96 5.18 6.57 10.35
C GLY A 96 3.87 5.79 10.26
N ALA A 97 3.59 5.23 9.08
CA ALA A 97 2.43 4.39 8.82
C ALA A 97 2.90 3.07 8.22
N TRP A 98 2.39 1.95 8.72
CA TRP A 98 2.73 0.63 8.22
C TRP A 98 1.45 -0.12 7.85
N GLY A 99 0.68 -0.51 8.86
CA GLY A 99 -0.58 -1.20 8.69
C GLY A 99 -1.71 -0.28 8.25
N LEU A 100 -2.67 -0.80 7.49
CA LEU A 100 -3.85 -0.05 7.06
C LEU A 100 -5.03 -0.98 6.78
N ALA A 101 -6.17 -0.74 7.42
CA ALA A 101 -7.39 -1.50 7.17
C ALA A 101 -8.61 -0.57 7.09
N ALA A 102 -9.58 -0.98 6.26
CA ALA A 102 -10.88 -0.33 6.21
C ALA A 102 -11.68 -0.63 7.48
N THR A 103 -12.53 0.31 7.88
CA THR A 103 -13.59 0.05 8.86
C THR A 103 -14.94 -0.05 8.14
N PRO A 104 -16.02 -0.49 8.81
CA PRO A 104 -17.37 -0.43 8.23
C PRO A 104 -17.83 0.99 7.92
N ASP A 105 -17.36 2.00 8.66
CA ASP A 105 -17.63 3.41 8.38
C ASP A 105 -16.74 3.88 7.22
N PRO A 106 -17.30 4.25 6.05
CA PRO A 106 -16.52 4.60 4.87
C PRO A 106 -15.67 5.87 5.05
N LEU A 107 -15.98 6.67 6.08
CA LEU A 107 -15.21 7.85 6.44
C LEU A 107 -14.07 7.51 7.40
N LYS A 108 -13.91 6.25 7.81
CA LYS A 108 -12.89 5.85 8.77
C LYS A 108 -12.04 4.69 8.29
N MET A 109 -10.73 4.89 8.35
CA MET A 109 -9.73 3.83 8.22
C MET A 109 -8.99 3.67 9.53
N VAL A 110 -8.45 2.49 9.81
CA VAL A 110 -7.52 2.27 10.92
C VAL A 110 -6.13 1.97 10.40
N PHE A 111 -5.11 2.43 11.11
CA PHE A 111 -3.73 2.18 10.73
C PHE A 111 -2.85 1.93 11.96
N THR A 112 -1.75 1.22 11.74
CA THR A 112 -0.67 1.10 12.74
C THR A 112 0.50 1.96 12.33
N ASN A 113 1.25 2.45 13.32
CA ASN A 113 2.47 3.18 13.04
C ASN A 113 3.63 2.24 12.71
N GLY A 114 4.77 2.82 12.31
CA GLY A 114 5.91 2.04 11.83
C GLY A 114 7.28 2.61 12.14
N ASN A 115 7.39 3.31 13.26
CA ASN A 115 8.66 3.80 13.76
C ASN A 115 9.33 2.66 14.56
N PRO A 116 10.51 2.18 14.14
CA PRO A 116 11.21 1.04 14.76
C PRO A 116 11.50 1.18 16.25
N ASN A 117 11.46 2.40 16.78
CA ASN A 117 11.66 2.67 18.20
C ASN A 117 10.35 2.63 19.02
N THR A 118 9.19 2.53 18.36
CA THR A 118 7.85 2.55 18.95
C THR A 118 6.92 1.46 18.37
N ASP A 119 7.47 0.48 17.63
CA ASP A 119 6.79 -0.51 16.76
C ASP A 119 5.74 -1.42 17.44
N GLY A 120 5.35 -1.14 18.69
CA GLY A 120 4.27 -1.82 19.41
C GLY A 120 3.17 -0.93 19.98
N SER A 121 3.20 0.40 19.76
CA SER A 121 2.37 1.33 20.55
C SER A 121 1.42 2.23 19.76
N GLY A 122 1.47 2.26 18.42
CA GLY A 122 0.65 3.20 17.65
C GLY A 122 -0.49 2.56 16.88
N PHE A 123 -1.69 3.02 17.20
CA PHE A 123 -2.93 2.82 16.46
C PHE A 123 -3.55 4.19 16.19
N GLY A 124 -4.13 4.39 15.01
CA GLY A 124 -4.83 5.62 14.68
C GLY A 124 -6.06 5.38 13.83
N VAL A 125 -6.95 6.38 13.83
CA VAL A 125 -8.10 6.46 12.95
C VAL A 125 -7.87 7.61 11.97
N LEU A 126 -8.00 7.34 10.68
CA LEU A 126 -8.04 8.36 9.65
C LEU A 126 -9.50 8.68 9.36
N ASN A 127 -9.89 9.95 9.57
CA ASN A 127 -11.19 10.44 9.11
C ASN A 127 -11.03 11.02 7.71
N ALA A 128 -11.88 10.58 6.79
CA ALA A 128 -11.92 11.08 5.42
C ALA A 128 -13.13 11.99 5.27
N ASP A 129 -12.90 13.28 5.02
CA ASP A 129 -13.95 14.26 4.72
C ASP A 129 -14.58 14.04 3.34
#